data_AF-A0A9Q0TAM0-F1
#
_entry.id   AF-A0A9Q0TAM0-F1
#
_cell.length_a   1.000
_cell.length_b   1.000
_cell.length_c   1.000
_cell.angle_alpha   90.00
_cell.angle_beta   90.00
_cell.angle_gamma   90.00
#
_symmetry.space_group_name_H-M   'P 1'
#
loop_
_entity.id
_entity.type
_entity.pdbx_description
1 polymer ?
#
loop_
_entity_poly.entity_id
_entity_poly.type
_entity_poly.pdbx_seq_one_letter_code
_entity_poly.pdbx_strand_id
1 'polypeptide(L)'
;MDIERAKTKSPEDLASIWDDYHLGRGHIGASMKAKLYQLLVLRAADCKYFVVPLWRGSGYTTMFAQVQTPHMIFTGLEDYKSRGTQASPYLTVKYYTDFAESKDLVLIRGDIVFTSKLTDEEAEWLVETAQSFYLNDARYKLVEQFNKQTRDFEFKDVLRSLNMPIM
;
A
#
# COMPACT_ATOMS: atom_id res chain seq x y z
N MET A 1 13.77 -14.19 6.58
CA MET A 1 14.48 -14.95 5.52
C MET A 1 15.98 -14.84 5.77
N ASP A 2 16.72 -15.94 5.67
CA ASP A 2 18.19 -15.92 5.73
C ASP A 2 18.73 -15.34 4.41
N ILE A 3 19.40 -14.19 4.50
CA ILE A 3 19.86 -13.42 3.34
C ILE A 3 20.96 -14.17 2.56
N GLU A 4 21.84 -14.90 3.23
CA GLU A 4 22.92 -15.63 2.54
C GLU A 4 22.36 -16.78 1.71
N ARG A 5 21.37 -17.51 2.25
CA ARG A 5 20.67 -18.57 1.51
C ARG A 5 19.79 -18.02 0.40
N ALA A 6 19.31 -16.78 0.53
CA ALA A 6 18.47 -16.12 -0.46
C ALA A 6 19.27 -15.63 -1.68
N LYS A 7 20.56 -15.29 -1.54
CA LYS A 7 21.41 -14.78 -2.64
C LYS A 7 21.51 -15.73 -3.83
N THR A 8 21.47 -17.04 -3.61
CA THR A 8 21.61 -18.05 -4.67
C THR A 8 20.31 -18.36 -5.41
N LYS A 9 19.17 -17.84 -4.94
CA LYS A 9 17.85 -18.08 -5.54
C LYS A 9 17.52 -17.07 -6.64
N SER A 10 16.67 -17.47 -7.58
CA SER A 10 16.14 -16.54 -8.60
C SER A 10 15.20 -15.51 -7.95
N PRO A 11 14.93 -14.36 -8.60
CA PRO A 11 13.91 -13.42 -8.13
C PRO A 11 12.53 -14.08 -7.96
N GLU A 12 12.15 -14.97 -8.88
CA GLU A 12 10.87 -15.68 -8.87
C GLU A 12 10.77 -16.63 -7.68
N ASP A 13 11.83 -17.39 -7.40
CA ASP A 13 11.89 -18.28 -6.23
C ASP A 13 11.79 -17.48 -4.92
N LEU A 14 12.45 -16.31 -4.86
CA LEU A 14 12.42 -15.46 -3.68
C LEU A 14 11.03 -14.88 -3.45
N ALA A 15 10.35 -14.43 -4.50
CA ALA A 15 8.96 -13.96 -4.40
C ALA A 15 8.03 -15.09 -3.93
N SER A 16 8.10 -16.26 -4.55
CA SER A 16 7.29 -17.42 -4.15
C SER A 16 7.52 -17.83 -2.69
N ILE A 17 8.79 -17.94 -2.25
CA ILE A 17 9.11 -18.27 -0.86
C ILE A 17 8.60 -17.20 0.11
N TRP A 18 8.67 -15.94 -0.30
CA TRP A 18 8.21 -14.82 0.51
C TRP A 18 6.70 -14.84 0.70
N ASP A 19 5.96 -15.06 -0.38
CA ASP A 19 4.50 -15.12 -0.37
C ASP A 19 4.02 -16.33 0.45
N ASP A 20 4.57 -17.52 0.18
CA ASP A 20 4.27 -18.76 0.92
C ASP A 20 4.56 -18.63 2.42
N TYR A 21 5.62 -17.92 2.79
CA TYR A 21 5.98 -17.74 4.19
C TYR A 21 4.96 -16.89 4.96
N HIS A 22 4.36 -15.89 4.31
CA HIS A 22 3.44 -14.94 4.98
C HIS A 22 1.97 -15.37 4.89
N LEU A 23 1.62 -16.24 3.94
CA LEU A 23 0.26 -16.76 3.76
C LEU A 23 -0.34 -17.30 5.07
N GLY A 24 -1.51 -16.77 5.45
CA GLY A 24 -2.29 -17.23 6.60
C GLY A 24 -1.69 -16.90 7.98
N ARG A 25 -0.69 -16.00 8.05
CA ARG A 25 -0.03 -15.62 9.31
C ARG A 25 -0.47 -14.26 9.87
N GLY A 26 -1.56 -13.68 9.36
CA GLY A 26 -1.94 -12.29 9.66
C GLY A 26 -0.97 -11.27 9.04
N HIS A 27 -0.26 -11.70 8.00
CA HIS A 27 0.70 -10.91 7.24
C HIS A 27 0.41 -11.08 5.75
N ILE A 28 0.79 -10.09 4.97
CA ILE A 28 0.75 -10.15 3.51
C ILE A 28 2.19 -10.20 3.01
N GLY A 29 2.48 -11.15 2.13
CA GLY A 29 3.69 -11.17 1.32
C GLY A 29 3.34 -10.65 -0.07
N ALA A 30 4.15 -9.74 -0.59
CA ALA A 30 4.11 -9.34 -1.98
C ALA A 30 5.52 -8.98 -2.46
N SER A 31 5.67 -8.76 -3.75
CA SER A 31 6.93 -8.28 -4.33
C SER A 31 6.70 -7.32 -5.49
N MET A 32 7.70 -6.49 -5.78
CA MET A 32 7.68 -5.59 -6.94
C MET A 32 9.07 -5.37 -7.51
N LYS A 33 9.13 -4.88 -8.75
CA LYS A 33 10.40 -4.50 -9.39
C LYS A 33 11.04 -3.28 -8.70
N ALA A 34 12.37 -3.24 -8.65
CA ALA A 34 13.09 -2.14 -8.01
C ALA A 34 12.77 -0.78 -8.65
N LYS A 35 12.64 -0.73 -9.98
CA LYS A 35 12.24 0.49 -10.71
C LYS A 35 10.87 1.02 -10.31
N LEU A 36 9.90 0.12 -10.06
CA LEU A 36 8.57 0.53 -9.62
C LEU A 36 8.63 1.07 -8.17
N TYR A 37 9.40 0.43 -7.29
CA TYR A 37 9.61 0.96 -5.94
C TYR A 37 10.25 2.35 -5.96
N GLN A 38 11.27 2.58 -6.81
CA GLN A 38 11.89 3.90 -6.98
C GLN A 38 10.88 4.96 -7.45
N LEU A 39 9.98 4.62 -8.38
CA LEU A 39 8.92 5.52 -8.82
C LEU A 39 7.96 5.87 -7.68
N LEU A 40 7.57 4.89 -6.86
CA LEU A 40 6.75 5.11 -5.67
C LEU A 40 7.45 6.06 -4.69
N VAL A 41 8.73 5.83 -4.39
CA VAL A 41 9.54 6.69 -3.50
C VAL A 41 9.60 8.12 -4.04
N LEU A 42 9.90 8.28 -5.33
CA LEU A 42 9.99 9.59 -5.98
C LEU A 42 8.67 10.37 -5.87
N ARG A 43 7.55 9.71 -6.19
CA ARG A 43 6.23 10.33 -6.16
C ARG A 43 5.73 10.62 -4.75
N ALA A 44 6.08 9.76 -3.80
CA ALA A 44 5.74 9.94 -2.40
C ALA A 44 6.56 11.03 -1.70
N ALA A 45 7.72 11.43 -2.24
CA ALA A 45 8.56 12.46 -1.62
C ALA A 45 7.79 13.76 -1.34
N ASP A 46 6.99 14.21 -2.32
CA ASP A 46 6.18 15.42 -2.22
C ASP A 46 4.68 15.16 -2.08
N CYS A 47 4.23 13.92 -2.27
CA CYS A 47 2.82 13.54 -2.16
C CYS A 47 2.67 12.34 -1.23
N LYS A 48 2.79 12.55 0.08
CA LYS A 48 2.86 11.46 1.08
C LYS A 48 1.52 10.86 1.43
N TYR A 49 0.42 11.55 1.14
CA TYR A 49 -0.89 11.22 1.69
C TYR A 49 -1.87 10.83 0.60
N PHE A 50 -2.74 9.87 0.88
CA PHE A 50 -3.86 9.59 -0.01
C PHE A 50 -5.02 8.96 0.75
N VAL A 51 -6.18 8.87 0.11
CA VAL A 51 -7.36 8.18 0.64
C VAL A 51 -7.79 7.06 -0.30
N VAL A 52 -8.04 5.88 0.25
CA VAL A 52 -8.42 4.68 -0.50
C VAL A 52 -9.76 4.16 0.03
N PRO A 53 -10.80 4.00 -0.80
CA PRO A 53 -12.05 3.37 -0.40
C PRO A 53 -11.86 1.87 -0.26
N LEU A 54 -12.19 1.29 0.88
CA LEU A 54 -12.27 -0.16 1.08
C LEU A 54 -13.74 -0.60 1.06
N TRP A 55 -14.13 -1.40 0.07
CA TRP A 55 -15.52 -1.85 -0.09
C TRP A 55 -15.96 -2.79 1.04
N ARG A 56 -17.20 -2.62 1.51
CA ARG A 56 -17.82 -3.38 2.62
C ARG A 56 -19.18 -3.97 2.24
N GLY A 57 -19.38 -4.28 0.96
CA GLY A 57 -20.62 -4.89 0.46
C GLY A 57 -21.71 -3.87 0.11
N SER A 58 -22.10 -3.02 1.05
CA SER A 58 -23.16 -1.99 0.87
C SER A 58 -22.64 -0.55 0.84
N GLY A 59 -21.32 -0.37 0.87
CA GLY A 59 -20.66 0.93 0.88
C GLY A 59 -19.15 0.75 1.04
N TYR A 60 -18.46 1.79 1.49
CA TYR A 60 -17.01 1.74 1.72
C TYR A 60 -16.62 2.37 3.05
N THR A 61 -15.54 1.86 3.64
CA THR A 61 -14.78 2.58 4.67
C THR A 61 -13.62 3.29 3.98
N THR A 62 -13.35 4.54 4.33
CA THR A 62 -12.20 5.25 3.75
C THR A 62 -10.96 5.02 4.60
N MET A 63 -9.88 4.60 3.97
CA MET A 63 -8.57 4.42 4.57
C MET A 63 -7.68 5.61 4.23
N PHE A 64 -7.00 6.16 5.22
CA PHE A 64 -5.96 7.16 5.04
C PHE A 64 -4.60 6.46 4.91
N ALA A 65 -3.98 6.60 3.74
CA ALA A 65 -2.67 6.05 3.42
C ALA A 65 -1.59 7.12 3.60
N GLN A 66 -0.53 6.77 4.31
CA GLN A 66 0.64 7.61 4.53
C GLN A 66 1.89 6.87 4.03
N VAL A 67 2.54 7.41 3.01
CA VAL A 67 3.81 6.86 2.49
C VAL A 67 4.97 7.56 3.20
N GLN A 68 5.64 6.83 4.06
CA GLN A 68 6.80 7.24 4.84
C GLN A 68 7.93 6.23 4.62
N THR A 69 8.55 6.30 3.44
CA THR A 69 9.52 5.30 2.96
C THR A 69 10.58 4.99 4.03
N PRO A 70 10.86 3.70 4.31
CA PRO A 70 10.44 2.51 3.55
C PRO A 70 9.11 1.90 4.02
N HIS A 71 8.23 2.69 4.64
CA HIS A 71 6.92 2.23 5.14
C HIS A 71 5.76 2.89 4.40
N MET A 72 4.62 2.18 4.37
CA MET A 72 3.32 2.74 4.02
C MET A 72 2.31 2.33 5.10
N ILE A 73 1.57 3.29 5.64
CA ILE A 73 0.73 3.11 6.82
C ILE A 73 -0.71 3.39 6.43
N PHE A 74 -1.63 2.51 6.79
CA PHE A 74 -3.06 2.66 6.55
C PHE A 74 -3.80 2.77 7.88
N THR A 75 -4.56 3.85 8.03
CA THR A 75 -5.40 4.11 9.21
C THR A 75 -6.83 4.38 8.75
N GLY A 76 -7.84 3.94 9.51
CA GLY A 76 -9.22 4.35 9.21
C GLY A 76 -9.34 5.88 9.22
N LEU A 77 -9.93 6.48 8.18
CA LEU A 77 -9.96 7.95 8.05
C LEU A 77 -10.71 8.62 9.21
N GLU A 78 -11.84 8.06 9.63
CA GLU A 78 -12.63 8.59 10.76
C GLU A 78 -11.89 8.44 12.10
N ASP A 79 -11.13 7.37 12.27
CA ASP A 79 -10.25 7.18 13.43
C ASP A 79 -9.11 8.20 13.44
N TYR A 80 -8.51 8.46 12.28
CA TYR A 80 -7.47 9.48 12.14
C TYR A 80 -8.02 10.89 12.38
N LYS A 81 -9.22 11.22 11.89
CA LYS A 81 -9.86 12.52 12.16
C LYS A 81 -10.13 12.72 13.65
N SER A 82 -10.52 11.66 14.37
CA SER A 82 -10.85 11.75 15.79
C SER A 82 -9.62 11.76 16.71
N ARG A 83 -8.55 11.04 16.37
CA ARG A 83 -7.38 10.83 17.25
C ARG A 83 -6.05 11.37 16.69
N GLY A 84 -6.03 11.84 15.45
CA GLY A 84 -4.82 12.29 14.78
C GLY A 84 -3.76 11.19 14.74
N THR A 85 -2.52 11.56 15.05
CA THR A 85 -1.36 10.65 15.07
C THR A 85 -1.42 9.59 16.18
N GLN A 86 -2.37 9.68 17.11
CA GLN A 86 -2.61 8.65 18.13
C GLN A 86 -3.57 7.56 17.65
N ALA A 87 -4.15 7.70 16.44
CA ALA A 87 -4.93 6.63 15.84
C ALA A 87 -4.01 5.44 15.51
N SER A 88 -4.35 4.26 16.02
CA SER A 88 -3.63 3.05 15.68
C SER A 88 -3.86 2.69 14.19
N PRO A 89 -2.80 2.35 13.45
CA PRO A 89 -2.94 1.90 12.08
C PRO A 89 -3.68 0.57 12.03
N TYR A 90 -4.37 0.32 10.92
CA TYR A 90 -5.00 -0.97 10.65
C TYR A 90 -4.00 -1.91 9.96
N LEU A 91 -3.13 -1.35 9.12
CA LEU A 91 -2.11 -2.06 8.34
C LEU A 91 -0.86 -1.21 8.25
N THR A 92 0.31 -1.82 8.47
CA THR A 92 1.62 -1.23 8.19
C THR A 92 2.36 -2.07 7.17
N VAL A 93 2.87 -1.43 6.13
CA VAL A 93 3.61 -2.08 5.04
C VAL A 93 5.06 -1.66 5.10
N LYS A 94 5.98 -2.61 4.91
CA LYS A 94 7.43 -2.36 4.81
C LYS A 94 7.98 -2.91 3.50
N TYR A 95 8.83 -2.10 2.85
CA TYR A 95 9.54 -2.46 1.63
C TYR A 95 11.00 -2.83 1.96
N TYR A 96 11.42 -4.03 1.58
CA TYR A 96 12.77 -4.57 1.76
C TYR A 96 13.53 -4.51 0.45
N THR A 97 14.63 -3.76 0.43
CA THR A 97 15.37 -3.40 -0.79
C THR A 97 16.69 -4.16 -0.94
N ASP A 98 16.93 -5.16 -0.09
CA ASP A 98 18.15 -5.99 -0.04
C ASP A 98 18.50 -6.63 -1.40
N PHE A 99 17.49 -6.89 -2.24
CA PHE A 99 17.63 -7.50 -3.57
C PHE A 99 17.37 -6.53 -4.73
N ALA A 100 17.19 -5.23 -4.45
CA ALA A 100 16.81 -4.26 -5.46
C ALA A 100 17.89 -4.11 -6.54
N GLU A 101 19.15 -3.96 -6.14
CA GLU A 101 20.27 -3.79 -7.07
C GLU A 101 20.69 -5.11 -7.75
N SER A 102 20.71 -6.20 -7.00
CA SER A 102 21.26 -7.48 -7.47
C SER A 102 20.27 -8.34 -8.26
N LYS A 103 18.96 -8.13 -8.06
CA LYS A 103 17.89 -9.00 -8.60
C LYS A 103 16.68 -8.24 -9.16
N ASP A 104 16.72 -6.90 -9.23
CA ASP A 104 15.57 -6.05 -9.59
C ASP A 104 14.31 -6.38 -8.77
N LEU A 105 14.48 -6.74 -7.49
CA LEU A 105 13.41 -7.25 -6.63
C LEU A 105 13.35 -6.50 -5.30
N VAL A 106 12.15 -6.03 -4.95
CA VAL A 106 11.81 -5.49 -3.63
C VAL A 106 10.74 -6.39 -3.04
N LEU A 107 11.01 -6.91 -1.83
CA LEU A 107 10.05 -7.72 -1.08
C LEU A 107 9.21 -6.82 -0.19
N ILE A 108 7.94 -7.15 -0.01
CA ILE A 108 6.96 -6.31 0.65
C ILE A 108 6.26 -7.13 1.73
N ARG A 109 6.26 -6.63 2.95
CA ARG A 109 5.48 -7.21 4.05
C ARG A 109 4.40 -6.25 4.49
N GLY A 110 3.16 -6.72 4.53
CA GLY A 110 2.06 -6.06 5.22
C GLY A 110 1.83 -6.72 6.59
N ASP A 111 1.80 -5.93 7.66
CA ASP A 111 1.44 -6.35 9.00
C ASP A 111 0.05 -5.82 9.35
N ILE A 112 -0.93 -6.71 9.49
CA ILE A 112 -2.29 -6.35 9.89
C ILE A 112 -2.31 -6.17 11.40
N VAL A 113 -2.41 -4.91 11.83
CA VAL A 113 -2.39 -4.55 13.26
C VAL A 113 -3.74 -4.82 13.90
N PHE A 114 -4.84 -4.60 13.17
CA PHE A 114 -6.21 -4.84 13.62
C PHE A 114 -6.90 -5.90 12.77
N THR A 115 -6.68 -7.17 13.11
CA THR A 115 -7.29 -8.35 12.45
C THR A 115 -8.82 -8.40 12.57
N SER A 116 -9.41 -7.64 13.50
CA SER A 116 -10.87 -7.46 13.60
C SER A 116 -11.44 -6.43 12.62
N LYS A 117 -10.58 -5.67 11.93
CA LYS A 117 -10.95 -4.58 11.01
C LYS A 117 -10.52 -4.82 9.57
N LEU A 118 -9.51 -5.65 9.35
CA LEU A 118 -9.01 -6.01 8.02
C LEU A 118 -8.81 -7.51 7.93
N THR A 119 -9.32 -8.11 6.85
CA THR A 119 -8.93 -9.45 6.42
C THR A 119 -7.62 -9.39 5.63
N ASP A 120 -6.99 -10.55 5.42
CA ASP A 120 -5.77 -10.67 4.60
C ASP A 120 -6.03 -10.16 3.16
N GLU A 121 -7.14 -10.57 2.55
CA GLU A 121 -7.56 -10.14 1.19
C GLU A 121 -7.80 -8.62 1.10
N GLU A 122 -8.46 -8.03 2.11
CA GLU A 122 -8.72 -6.59 2.13
C GLU A 122 -7.43 -5.79 2.29
N ALA A 123 -6.52 -6.28 3.11
CA ALA A 123 -5.25 -5.64 3.33
C ALA A 123 -4.34 -5.75 2.09
N GLU A 124 -4.33 -6.89 1.39
CA GLU A 124 -3.62 -7.06 0.11
C GLU A 124 -4.15 -6.08 -0.93
N TRP A 125 -5.48 -6.06 -1.09
CA TRP A 125 -6.17 -5.15 -2.01
C TRP A 125 -5.87 -3.66 -1.71
N LEU A 126 -5.77 -3.28 -0.43
CA LEU A 126 -5.38 -1.91 -0.03
C LEU A 126 -3.97 -1.55 -0.49
N VAL A 127 -3.00 -2.45 -0.32
CA VAL A 127 -1.62 -2.23 -0.75
C VAL A 127 -1.56 -2.09 -2.26
N GLU A 128 -2.14 -3.03 -3.00
CA GLU A 128 -2.16 -3.00 -4.46
C GLU A 128 -2.86 -1.75 -4.99
N THR A 129 -3.99 -1.39 -4.40
CA THR A 129 -4.74 -0.20 -4.80
C THR A 129 -3.93 1.06 -4.57
N ALA A 130 -3.37 1.25 -3.37
CA ALA A 130 -2.52 2.40 -3.08
C ALA A 130 -1.32 2.46 -4.04
N GLN A 131 -0.60 1.35 -4.23
CA GLN A 131 0.50 1.29 -5.19
C GLN A 131 0.05 1.65 -6.61
N SER A 132 -1.11 1.18 -7.07
CA SER A 132 -1.61 1.52 -8.40
C SER A 132 -1.81 3.03 -8.59
N PHE A 133 -2.24 3.75 -7.55
CA PHE A 133 -2.37 5.21 -7.60
C PHE A 133 -1.02 5.92 -7.68
N TYR A 134 -0.01 5.41 -6.97
CA TYR A 134 1.34 5.97 -7.05
C TYR A 134 2.09 5.55 -8.31
N LEU A 135 1.81 4.39 -8.90
CA LEU A 135 2.60 3.84 -10.01
C LEU A 135 2.01 4.15 -11.39
N ASN A 136 0.70 4.40 -11.49
CA ASN A 136 0.06 4.73 -12.76
C ASN A 136 -0.05 6.26 -12.95
N ASP A 137 0.42 6.78 -14.08
CA ASP A 137 0.47 8.22 -14.37
C ASP A 137 -0.89 8.92 -14.32
N ALA A 138 -1.95 8.26 -14.81
CA ALA A 138 -3.29 8.84 -14.83
C ALA A 138 -3.87 8.89 -13.40
N ARG A 139 -3.68 7.81 -12.63
CA ARG A 139 -4.16 7.73 -11.24
C ARG A 139 -3.36 8.64 -10.31
N TYR A 140 -2.06 8.83 -10.56
CA TYR A 140 -1.19 9.67 -9.74
C TYR A 140 -1.64 11.13 -9.71
N LYS A 141 -2.31 11.62 -10.76
CA LYS A 141 -2.91 12.96 -10.75
C LYS A 141 -3.85 13.18 -9.57
N LEU A 142 -4.61 12.16 -9.16
CA LEU A 142 -5.50 12.24 -8.00
C LEU A 142 -4.70 12.31 -6.69
N VAL A 143 -3.57 11.62 -6.61
CA VAL A 143 -2.64 11.71 -5.47
C VAL A 143 -2.03 13.10 -5.39
N GLU A 144 -1.55 13.65 -6.50
CA GLU A 144 -1.03 15.01 -6.55
C GLU A 144 -2.08 16.05 -6.17
N GLN A 145 -3.30 15.93 -6.70
CA GLN A 145 -4.41 16.82 -6.35
C GLN A 145 -4.71 16.75 -4.85
N PHE A 146 -4.77 15.56 -4.27
CA PHE A 146 -5.00 15.40 -2.83
C PHE A 146 -3.95 16.14 -1.98
N ASN A 147 -2.67 16.04 -2.34
CA ASN A 147 -1.57 16.62 -1.56
C ASN A 147 -1.30 18.10 -1.84
N LYS A 148 -1.48 18.56 -3.09
CA LYS A 148 -1.05 19.89 -3.56
C LYS A 148 -2.22 20.83 -3.89
N GLN A 149 -3.40 20.29 -4.19
CA GLN A 149 -4.57 21.02 -4.68
C GLN A 149 -5.85 20.55 -3.97
N THR A 150 -5.81 20.41 -2.64
CA THR A 150 -6.86 19.75 -1.85
C THR A 150 -8.26 20.33 -2.05
N ARG A 151 -8.39 21.60 -2.45
CA ARG A 151 -9.68 22.23 -2.76
C ARG A 151 -10.37 21.66 -4.00
N ASP A 152 -9.58 21.19 -4.97
CA ASP A 152 -10.06 20.65 -6.24
C ASP A 152 -10.19 19.12 -6.21
N PHE A 153 -9.76 18.48 -5.12
CA PHE A 153 -9.86 17.04 -4.95
C PHE A 153 -11.30 16.61 -4.67
N GLU A 154 -11.85 15.75 -5.52
CA GLU A 154 -13.16 15.14 -5.30
C GLU A 154 -13.04 13.62 -5.10
N PHE A 155 -13.45 13.12 -3.94
CA PHE A 155 -13.33 11.70 -3.61
C PHE A 155 -14.07 10.77 -4.59
N LYS A 156 -15.15 11.26 -5.23
CA LYS A 156 -15.88 10.52 -6.27
C LYS A 156 -15.00 10.16 -7.49
N ASP A 157 -13.94 10.91 -7.76
CA ASP A 157 -13.00 10.58 -8.84
C ASP A 157 -12.12 9.37 -8.49
N VAL A 158 -11.81 9.19 -7.21
CA VAL A 158 -11.16 7.96 -6.71
C VAL A 158 -12.09 6.77 -6.92
N LEU A 159 -13.37 6.89 -6.58
CA LEU A 159 -14.37 5.83 -6.79
C LEU A 159 -14.50 5.48 -8.28
N ARG A 160 -14.59 6.49 -9.17
CA ARG A 160 -14.61 6.29 -10.64
C ARG A 160 -13.38 5.56 -11.13
N SER A 161 -12.19 5.97 -10.68
CA SER A 161 -10.92 5.34 -11.07
C SER A 161 -10.83 3.85 -10.67
N LEU A 162 -11.63 3.43 -9.69
CA LEU A 162 -11.72 2.05 -9.20
C LEU A 162 -12.99 1.33 -9.68
N ASN A 163 -13.80 1.95 -10.55
CA ASN A 163 -15.10 1.44 -10.98
C ASN A 163 -16.04 1.07 -9.82
N MET A 164 -15.96 1.81 -8.71
CA MET A 164 -16.82 1.61 -7.55
C MET A 164 -18.16 2.35 -7.70
N PRO A 165 -19.25 1.83 -7.11
CA PRO A 165 -20.52 2.53 -7.07
C PRO A 165 -20.38 3.91 -6.45
N ILE A 166 -20.92 4.91 -7.14
CA ILE A 166 -21.05 6.28 -6.63
C ILE A 166 -22.48 6.38 -6.11
N MET A 167 -22.61 6.38 -4.78
CA MET A 167 -23.89 6.59 -4.10
C MET A 167 -24.20 8.08 -3.98
#